data_AF-A0A6B2GDJ6-F1
#
_entry.id   AF-A0A6B2GDJ6-F1
#
_cell.length_a   1.000
_cell.length_b   1.000
_cell.length_c   1.000
_cell.angle_alpha   90.00
_cell.angle_beta   90.00
_cell.angle_gamma   90.00
#
_symmetry.space_group_name_H-M   'P 1'
#
loop_
_entity.id
_entity.type
_entity.pdbx_description
1 polymer ?
#
loop_
_entity_poly.entity_id
_entity_poly.type
_entity_poly.pdbx_seq_one_letter_code
_entity_poly.pdbx_strand_id
1 'polypeptide(L)'
;TSRNPFEHLNRSEMTTNIIDCNYDFPDHVSYDCKILVGKMLTRNPADRIPLKCLCTHKWVIGKFGSKFVDIDSYIATINQTVHNCVMKEMIDQKIASKMKILNSLIHHTFDHISSCYYLLAESLVKKAMNLDFPICLAFNPEVFNCEVEREKNNI
;
A
#
# COMPACT_ATOMS: atom_id res chain seq x y z
N THR A 1 -9.89 15.57 18.79
CA THR A 1 -11.31 15.81 19.05
C THR A 1 -12.12 14.57 18.74
N SER A 2 -13.25 14.37 19.42
CA SER A 2 -14.14 13.22 19.20
C SER A 2 -15.27 13.51 18.19
N ARG A 3 -15.15 14.58 17.39
CA ARG A 3 -16.14 15.02 16.39
C ARG A 3 -15.60 14.76 14.99
N ASN A 4 -16.47 14.34 14.06
CA ASN A 4 -16.08 14.11 12.67
C ASN A 4 -15.77 15.46 11.97
N PRO A 5 -14.66 15.57 11.21
CA PRO A 5 -14.24 16.81 10.54
C PRO A 5 -15.27 17.40 9.55
N PHE A 6 -16.22 16.60 9.06
CA PHE A 6 -17.25 17.04 8.11
C PHE A 6 -18.67 16.95 8.68
N GLU A 7 -18.83 16.97 10.00
CA GLU A 7 -20.14 16.81 10.63
C GLU A 7 -20.98 18.11 10.63
N HIS A 8 -21.99 18.15 9.75
CA HIS A 8 -22.96 19.24 9.63
C HIS A 8 -24.40 18.74 9.77
N LEU A 9 -25.30 19.63 10.19
CA LEU A 9 -26.74 19.31 10.33
C LEU A 9 -27.40 19.01 8.98
N ASN A 10 -26.90 19.61 7.90
CA ASN A 10 -27.40 19.43 6.54
C ASN A 10 -26.49 18.48 5.74
N ARG A 11 -27.07 17.43 5.17
CA ARG A 11 -26.36 16.44 4.33
C ARG A 11 -25.79 17.05 3.04
N SER A 12 -26.46 18.03 2.46
CA SER A 12 -25.97 18.69 1.24
C SER A 12 -24.73 19.52 1.53
N GLU A 13 -24.72 20.27 2.63
CA GLU A 13 -23.56 21.03 3.10
C GLU A 13 -22.40 20.11 3.47
N MET A 14 -22.68 19.02 4.19
CA MET A 14 -21.69 17.99 4.50
C MET A 14 -21.05 17.41 3.24
N THR A 15 -21.84 17.11 2.21
CA THR A 15 -21.33 16.56 0.94
C THR A 15 -20.40 17.54 0.25
N THR A 16 -20.80 18.82 0.19
CA THR A 16 -19.97 19.89 -0.37
C THR A 16 -18.65 20.02 0.40
N ASN A 17 -18.68 20.02 1.73
CA ASN A 17 -17.46 20.14 2.56
C ASN A 17 -16.51 18.94 2.38
N ILE A 18 -17.03 17.72 2.17
CA ILE A 18 -16.21 16.55 1.84
C ILE A 18 -15.53 16.73 0.49
N ILE A 19 -16.30 17.12 -0.55
CA ILE A 19 -15.78 17.30 -1.91
C ILE A 19 -14.74 18.41 -1.97
N ASP A 20 -14.98 19.50 -1.24
CA ASP A 20 -14.08 20.66 -1.20
C ASP A 20 -12.94 20.49 -0.19
N CYS A 21 -12.95 19.41 0.60
CA CYS A 21 -12.02 19.18 1.72
C CYS A 21 -11.98 20.37 2.69
N ASN A 22 -13.15 20.95 2.97
CA ASN A 22 -13.31 22.08 3.86
C ASN A 22 -13.61 21.59 5.29
N TYR A 23 -12.71 21.87 6.23
CA TYR A 23 -12.83 21.49 7.63
C TYR A 23 -11.94 22.40 8.51
N ASP A 24 -12.29 22.53 9.78
CA ASP A 24 -11.57 23.38 10.73
C ASP A 24 -10.78 22.56 11.76
N PHE A 25 -9.64 23.12 12.17
CA PHE A 25 -8.86 22.58 13.27
C PHE A 25 -9.14 23.31 14.58
N PRO A 26 -9.47 22.58 15.65
CA PRO A 26 -9.56 23.14 17.00
C PRO A 26 -8.24 23.75 17.50
N ASP A 27 -8.33 24.72 18.40
CA ASP A 27 -7.18 25.49 18.88
C ASP A 27 -6.10 24.65 19.57
N HIS A 28 -6.50 23.58 20.26
CA HIS A 28 -5.59 22.69 20.98
C HIS A 28 -4.76 21.77 20.06
N VAL A 29 -5.04 21.73 18.76
CA VAL A 29 -4.27 20.91 17.82
C VAL A 29 -2.94 21.60 17.52
N SER A 30 -1.82 20.92 17.78
CA SER A 30 -0.49 21.45 17.48
C SER A 30 -0.31 21.77 15.99
N TYR A 31 0.44 22.82 15.68
CA TYR A 31 0.72 23.24 14.31
C TYR A 31 1.22 22.12 13.38
N ASP A 32 2.20 21.32 13.84
CA ASP A 32 2.73 20.20 13.04
C ASP A 32 1.67 19.12 12.74
N CYS A 33 0.70 18.92 13.63
CA CYS A 33 -0.42 18.00 13.41
C CYS A 33 -1.38 18.56 12.34
N LYS A 34 -1.68 19.87 12.41
CA LYS A 34 -2.53 20.54 11.41
C LYS A 34 -1.94 20.39 10.00
N ILE A 35 -0.62 20.58 9.87
CA ILE A 35 0.08 20.36 8.59
C ILE A 35 -0.06 18.90 8.12
N LEU A 36 0.18 17.93 9.00
CA LEU A 36 0.12 16.51 8.63
C LEU A 36 -1.28 16.13 8.12
N VAL A 37 -2.32 16.45 8.88
CA VAL A 37 -3.72 16.17 8.50
C VAL A 37 -4.09 16.94 7.23
N GLY A 38 -3.64 18.19 7.07
CA GLY A 38 -3.78 18.99 5.86
C GLY A 38 -3.29 18.30 4.59
N LYS A 39 -2.16 17.58 4.69
CA LYS A 39 -1.58 16.81 3.58
C LYS A 39 -2.24 15.43 3.38
N MET A 40 -3.00 14.94 4.34
CA MET A 40 -3.75 13.67 4.22
C MET A 40 -5.15 13.90 3.65
N LEU A 41 -5.84 14.93 4.14
CA LEU A 41 -7.18 15.31 3.74
C LEU A 41 -7.13 16.38 2.64
N THR A 42 -6.65 15.97 1.47
CA THR A 42 -6.53 16.81 0.28
C THR A 42 -7.53 16.37 -0.79
N ARG A 43 -8.11 17.34 -1.50
CA ARG A 43 -9.14 17.15 -2.54
C ARG A 43 -8.65 16.26 -3.67
N ASN A 44 -7.50 16.60 -4.24
CA ASN A 44 -6.85 15.81 -5.27
C ASN A 44 -6.09 14.63 -4.62
N PRO A 45 -6.42 13.37 -4.94
CA PRO A 45 -5.74 12.22 -4.38
C PRO A 45 -4.23 12.17 -4.67
N ALA A 46 -3.80 12.70 -5.82
CA ALA A 46 -2.38 12.72 -6.21
C ALA A 46 -1.52 13.63 -5.33
N ASP A 47 -2.12 14.63 -4.67
CA ASP A 47 -1.43 15.57 -3.80
C ASP A 47 -1.35 15.07 -2.34
N ARG A 48 -1.99 13.94 -2.03
CA ARG A 48 -1.96 13.35 -0.68
C ARG A 48 -0.56 12.86 -0.35
N ILE A 49 -0.15 13.09 0.89
CA ILE A 49 1.17 12.65 1.38
C ILE A 49 1.36 11.13 1.21
N PRO A 50 2.42 10.67 0.53
CA PRO A 50 2.75 9.25 0.45
C PRO A 50 3.13 8.69 1.82
N LEU A 51 2.89 7.39 2.04
CA LEU A 51 3.15 6.74 3.33
C LEU A 51 4.61 6.90 3.80
N LYS A 52 5.59 6.80 2.88
CA LYS A 52 7.03 7.01 3.18
C LYS A 52 7.32 8.42 3.74
N CYS A 53 6.67 9.44 3.18
CA CYS A 53 6.78 10.82 3.66
C CYS A 53 6.03 11.05 4.97
N LEU A 54 4.91 10.34 5.18
CA LEU A 54 4.14 10.40 6.42
C LEU A 54 4.93 9.81 7.60
N CYS A 55 5.57 8.65 7.40
CA CYS A 55 6.37 7.98 8.43
C CYS A 55 7.57 8.83 8.91
N THR A 56 8.08 9.72 8.05
CA THR A 56 9.19 10.63 8.35
C THR A 56 8.73 12.04 8.75
N HIS A 57 7.42 12.28 8.86
CA HIS A 57 6.89 13.58 9.23
C HIS A 57 7.27 13.97 10.67
N LYS A 58 7.62 15.24 10.90
CA LYS A 58 8.06 15.75 12.22
C LYS A 58 7.09 15.40 13.35
N TRP A 59 5.79 15.55 13.11
CA TRP A 59 4.76 15.20 14.10
C TRP A 59 4.78 13.71 14.48
N VAL A 60 4.97 12.82 13.49
CA VAL A 60 5.04 11.37 13.69
C VAL A 60 6.31 10.99 14.43
N ILE A 61 7.47 11.49 13.98
CA ILE A 61 8.76 11.23 14.64
C ILE A 61 8.76 11.76 16.08
N GLY A 62 8.22 12.97 16.31
CA GLY A 62 8.15 13.57 17.64
C GLY A 62 7.29 12.79 18.64
N LYS A 63 6.33 11.98 18.16
CA LYS A 63 5.46 11.16 19.01
C LYS A 63 5.89 9.71 19.12
N PHE A 64 6.41 9.12 18.05
CA PHE A 64 6.69 7.69 17.98
C PHE A 64 8.19 7.36 17.81
N GLY A 65 9.05 8.37 17.72
CA GLY A 65 10.46 8.23 17.40
C GLY A 65 10.69 7.82 15.94
N SER A 66 11.90 7.35 15.64
CA SER A 66 12.29 6.86 14.31
C SER A 66 11.81 5.45 13.99
N LYS A 67 10.88 4.88 14.77
CA LYS A 67 10.42 3.48 14.62
C LYS A 67 9.85 3.16 13.23
N PHE A 68 9.30 4.17 12.55
CA PHE A 68 8.72 4.02 11.21
C PHE A 68 9.67 4.42 10.07
N VAL A 69 10.89 4.87 10.38
CA VAL A 69 11.86 5.32 9.37
C VAL A 69 12.54 4.12 8.69
N ASP A 70 12.52 2.95 9.33
CA ASP A 70 13.29 1.77 8.92
C ASP A 70 12.50 0.74 8.09
N ILE A 71 11.40 1.19 7.45
CA ILE A 71 10.57 0.32 6.58
C ILE A 71 11.43 -0.34 5.49
N ASP A 72 12.47 0.36 5.02
CA ASP A 72 13.35 -0.13 3.97
C ASP A 72 14.31 -1.26 4.43
N SER A 73 14.58 -1.40 5.74
CA SER A 73 15.47 -2.45 6.27
C SER A 73 14.88 -3.86 6.23
N TYR A 74 13.58 -3.98 6.00
CA TYR A 74 12.88 -5.27 5.91
C TYR A 74 12.40 -5.60 4.48
N ILE A 75 12.98 -4.94 3.47
CA ILE A 75 12.63 -5.18 2.07
C ILE A 75 13.31 -6.46 1.58
N ALA A 76 12.50 -7.45 1.21
CA ALA A 76 12.95 -8.64 0.49
C ALA A 76 12.46 -8.58 -0.97
N THR A 77 13.29 -9.08 -1.88
CA THR A 77 12.94 -9.18 -3.30
C THR A 77 12.38 -10.57 -3.60
N ILE A 78 11.32 -10.63 -4.41
CA ILE A 78 10.78 -11.90 -4.88
C ILE A 78 11.70 -12.45 -5.98
N ASN A 79 12.21 -13.66 -5.79
CA ASN A 79 12.97 -14.38 -6.82
C ASN A 79 12.04 -15.24 -7.69
N GLN A 80 12.55 -15.75 -8.81
CA GLN A 80 11.75 -16.56 -9.75
C GLN A 80 11.19 -17.84 -9.12
N THR A 81 11.92 -18.46 -8.19
CA THR A 81 11.48 -19.70 -7.53
C THR A 81 10.25 -19.45 -6.68
N VAL A 82 10.27 -18.41 -5.84
CA VAL A 82 9.11 -18.00 -5.03
C VAL A 82 7.94 -17.62 -5.94
N HIS A 83 8.20 -16.84 -7.00
CA HIS A 83 7.17 -16.47 -7.96
C HIS A 83 6.47 -17.70 -8.57
N ASN A 84 7.24 -18.66 -9.09
CA ASN A 84 6.70 -19.88 -9.70
C ASN A 84 5.87 -20.70 -8.70
N CYS A 85 6.31 -20.80 -7.45
CA CYS A 85 5.57 -21.50 -6.39
C CYS A 85 4.23 -20.82 -6.11
N VAL A 86 4.22 -19.50 -5.91
CA VAL A 86 2.99 -18.73 -5.65
C VAL A 86 2.03 -18.82 -6.83
N MET A 87 2.53 -18.66 -8.06
CA MET A 87 1.72 -18.74 -9.28
C MET A 87 1.04 -20.11 -9.40
N LYS A 88 1.80 -21.19 -9.18
CA LYS A 88 1.24 -22.54 -9.18
C LYS A 88 0.16 -22.69 -8.11
N GLU A 89 0.43 -22.26 -6.88
CA GLU A 89 -0.49 -22.39 -5.77
C GLU A 89 -1.81 -21.63 -5.99
N MET A 90 -1.74 -20.39 -6.50
CA MET A 90 -2.92 -19.59 -6.81
C MET A 90 -3.78 -20.20 -7.94
N ILE A 91 -3.14 -20.83 -8.94
CA ILE A 91 -3.83 -21.50 -10.04
C ILE A 91 -4.47 -22.81 -9.55
N ASP A 92 -3.73 -23.62 -8.78
CA ASP A 92 -4.21 -24.90 -8.23
C ASP A 92 -5.42 -24.69 -7.31
N GLN A 93 -5.40 -23.63 -6.51
CA GLN A 93 -6.52 -23.24 -5.63
C GLN A 93 -7.65 -22.49 -6.35
N LYS A 94 -7.55 -22.31 -7.69
CA LYS A 94 -8.54 -21.63 -8.54
C LYS A 94 -8.85 -20.19 -8.09
N ILE A 95 -7.86 -19.48 -7.55
CA ILE A 95 -8.00 -18.07 -7.13
C ILE A 95 -8.17 -17.17 -8.36
N ALA A 96 -7.33 -17.37 -9.37
CA ALA A 96 -7.38 -16.65 -10.64
C ALA A 96 -6.62 -17.42 -11.73
N SER A 97 -6.89 -17.10 -13.00
CA SER A 97 -6.08 -17.60 -14.11
C SER A 97 -4.71 -16.91 -14.14
N LYS A 98 -3.70 -17.58 -14.71
CA LYS A 98 -2.33 -17.05 -14.85
C LYS A 98 -2.31 -15.62 -15.41
N MET A 99 -3.00 -15.40 -16.53
CA MET A 99 -3.13 -14.10 -17.18
C MET A 99 -3.72 -13.02 -16.26
N LYS A 100 -4.74 -13.37 -15.46
CA LYS A 100 -5.38 -12.40 -14.57
C LYS A 100 -4.46 -12.02 -13.41
N ILE A 101 -3.68 -12.97 -12.90
CA ILE A 101 -2.66 -12.72 -11.88
C ILE A 101 -1.60 -11.77 -12.43
N LEU A 102 -1.02 -12.09 -13.60
CA LEU A 102 0.00 -11.25 -14.23
C LEU A 102 -0.51 -9.83 -14.49
N ASN A 103 -1.71 -9.68 -15.06
CA ASN A 103 -2.30 -8.37 -15.31
C ASN A 103 -2.50 -7.57 -14.01
N SER A 104 -3.00 -8.20 -12.94
CA SER A 104 -3.19 -7.56 -11.64
C SER A 104 -1.86 -7.04 -11.06
N LEU A 105 -0.79 -7.82 -11.19
CA LEU A 105 0.54 -7.47 -10.70
C LEU A 105 1.21 -6.36 -11.52
N ILE A 106 1.17 -6.45 -12.85
CA ILE A 106 1.79 -5.47 -13.75
C ILE A 106 1.10 -4.11 -13.68
N HIS A 107 -0.23 -4.10 -13.61
CA HIS A 107 -1.01 -2.87 -13.56
C HIS A 107 -1.16 -2.30 -12.14
N HIS A 108 -0.55 -2.93 -11.13
CA HIS A 108 -0.66 -2.52 -9.73
C HIS A 108 -2.10 -2.22 -9.33
N THR A 109 -3.03 -3.14 -9.61
CA THR A 109 -4.48 -2.89 -9.41
C THR A 109 -4.89 -2.88 -7.94
N PHE A 110 -4.02 -3.35 -7.03
CA PHE A 110 -4.27 -3.46 -5.58
C PHE A 110 -5.60 -4.16 -5.24
N ASP A 111 -5.96 -5.19 -6.03
CA ASP A 111 -7.13 -6.03 -5.82
C ASP A 111 -6.84 -7.23 -4.89
N HIS A 112 -7.83 -8.11 -4.70
CA HIS A 112 -7.67 -9.33 -3.90
C HIS A 112 -6.68 -10.34 -4.51
N ILE A 113 -6.41 -10.28 -5.82
CA ILE A 113 -5.52 -11.20 -6.52
C ILE A 113 -4.07 -10.83 -6.21
N SER A 114 -3.70 -9.57 -6.44
CA SER A 114 -2.40 -9.02 -6.06
C SER A 114 -2.15 -9.14 -4.55
N SER A 115 -3.18 -8.89 -3.73
CA SER A 115 -3.09 -9.09 -2.28
C SER A 115 -2.75 -10.54 -1.91
N CYS A 116 -3.48 -11.51 -2.47
CA CYS A 116 -3.23 -12.92 -2.21
C CYS A 116 -1.83 -13.34 -2.67
N TYR A 117 -1.40 -12.87 -3.84
CA TYR A 117 -0.06 -13.11 -4.36
C TYR A 117 1.02 -12.64 -3.38
N TYR A 118 0.97 -11.39 -2.91
CA TYR A 118 1.99 -10.85 -2.02
C TYR A 118 1.98 -11.53 -0.64
N LEU A 119 0.81 -11.91 -0.11
CA LEU A 119 0.71 -12.63 1.16
C LEU A 119 1.32 -14.03 1.09
N LEU A 120 1.07 -14.77 0.01
CA LEU A 120 1.68 -16.08 -0.22
C LEU A 120 3.19 -15.95 -0.42
N ALA A 121 3.62 -14.97 -1.21
CA ALA A 121 5.03 -14.68 -1.41
C ALA A 121 5.73 -14.35 -0.08
N GLU A 122 5.10 -13.53 0.77
CA GLU A 122 5.64 -13.15 2.08
C GLU A 122 5.83 -14.39 2.96
N SER A 123 4.79 -15.23 3.05
CA SER A 123 4.81 -16.47 3.83
C SER A 123 5.96 -17.39 3.40
N LEU A 124 6.18 -17.55 2.09
CA LEU A 124 7.26 -18.38 1.56
C LEU A 124 8.64 -17.79 1.84
N VAL A 125 8.83 -16.48 1.66
CA VAL A 125 10.10 -15.80 1.93
C VAL A 125 10.44 -15.88 3.42
N LYS A 126 9.47 -15.61 4.30
CA LYS A 126 9.64 -15.74 5.75
C LYS A 126 10.05 -17.14 6.16
N LYS A 127 9.41 -18.17 5.59
CA LYS A 127 9.75 -19.57 5.85
C LYS A 127 11.15 -19.92 5.34
N ALA A 128 11.53 -19.43 4.17
CA ALA A 128 12.86 -19.69 3.58
C ALA A 128 14.00 -19.01 4.35
N MET A 129 13.76 -17.81 4.89
CA MET A 129 14.73 -17.02 5.65
C MET A 129 14.62 -17.22 7.17
N ASN A 130 13.70 -18.07 7.63
CA ASN A 130 13.41 -18.30 9.04
C ASN A 130 13.13 -17.00 9.83
N LEU A 131 12.29 -16.13 9.26
CA LEU A 131 11.92 -14.84 9.83
C LEU A 131 10.59 -14.93 10.57
N ASP A 132 10.54 -14.39 11.79
CA ASP A 132 9.36 -14.31 12.65
C ASP A 132 8.68 -12.93 12.64
N PHE A 133 9.29 -11.93 12.00
CA PHE A 133 8.75 -10.57 11.87
C PHE A 133 8.10 -10.31 10.50
N PRO A 134 7.26 -9.25 10.35
CA PRO A 134 6.70 -8.84 9.06
C PRO A 134 7.78 -8.31 8.11
N ILE A 135 7.67 -8.62 6.81
CA ILE A 135 8.61 -8.11 5.79
C ILE A 135 7.89 -7.32 4.71
N CYS A 136 8.59 -6.41 4.05
CA CYS A 136 8.09 -5.73 2.87
C CYS A 136 8.60 -6.43 1.61
N LEU A 137 7.71 -6.71 0.66
CA LEU A 137 8.13 -7.27 -0.63
C LEU A 137 8.23 -6.15 -1.67
N ALA A 138 9.41 -6.03 -2.28
CA ALA A 138 9.58 -5.16 -3.44
C ALA A 138 9.11 -5.89 -4.71
N PHE A 139 8.40 -5.17 -5.56
CA PHE A 139 8.13 -5.61 -6.93
C PHE A 139 9.46 -5.74 -7.69
N ASN A 140 9.69 -6.90 -8.30
CA ASN A 140 10.88 -7.17 -9.11
C ASN A 140 10.51 -7.25 -10.60
N PRO A 141 10.68 -6.17 -11.39
CA PRO A 141 10.26 -6.12 -12.78
C PRO A 141 10.90 -7.21 -13.64
N GLU A 142 12.11 -7.67 -13.33
CA GLU A 142 12.81 -8.69 -14.13
C GLU A 142 12.08 -10.04 -14.10
N VAL A 143 11.60 -10.44 -12.92
CA VAL A 143 10.83 -11.69 -12.74
C VAL A 143 9.52 -11.63 -13.52
N PHE A 144 8.82 -10.51 -13.47
CA PHE A 144 7.50 -10.38 -14.08
C PHE A 144 7.57 -10.14 -15.60
N ASN A 145 8.54 -9.34 -16.07
CA ASN A 145 8.70 -9.06 -17.50
C ASN A 145 9.19 -10.29 -18.28
N CYS A 146 10.08 -11.10 -17.71
CA CYS A 146 10.50 -12.36 -18.33
C CYS A 146 9.33 -13.33 -18.56
N GLU A 147 8.31 -13.35 -17.71
CA GLU A 147 7.13 -14.20 -17.93
C GLU A 147 6.25 -13.69 -19.06
N VAL A 148 6.06 -12.37 -19.15
CA VAL A 148 5.26 -11.76 -20.22
C VAL A 148 5.92 -11.97 -21.59
N GLU A 149 7.24 -11.80 -21.68
CA GLU A 149 7.98 -12.05 -22.92
C GLU A 149 7.92 -13.52 -23.35
N ARG A 150 7.99 -14.46 -22.41
CA ARG A 150 7.82 -15.89 -22.70
C ARG A 150 6.42 -16.23 -23.22
N GLU A 151 5.37 -15.54 -22.75
CA GLU A 151 4.02 -15.75 -23.27
C GLU A 151 3.80 -15.11 -24.64
N LYS A 152 4.37 -13.92 -24.89
CA LYS A 152 4.33 -13.29 -26.22
C LYS A 152 5.05 -14.13 -27.30
N ASN A 153 6.09 -14.86 -26.92
CA ASN A 153 6.87 -15.71 -27.82
C ASN A 153 6.33 -17.14 -27.99
N ASN A 154 5.27 -17.51 -27.27
CA ASN A 154 4.60 -18.82 -27.37
C ASN A 154 3.27 -18.74 -28.15
N ILE A 155 3.06 -17.67 -28.94
CA ILE A 155 1.93 -17.46 -29.85
C ILE A 155 2.45 -17.46 -31.29
#